data_AF-A0A7Y5XWX5-F1
#
_entry.id   AF-A0A7Y5XWX5-F1
#
_cell.length_a   1.000
_cell.length_b   1.000
_cell.length_c   1.000
_cell.angle_alpha   90.00
_cell.angle_beta   90.00
_cell.angle_gamma   90.00
#
_symmetry.space_group_name_H-M   'P 1'
#
loop_
_entity.id
_entity.type
_entity.pdbx_description
1 polymer ?
#
loop_
_entity_poly.entity_id
_entity_poly.type
_entity_poly.pdbx_seq_one_letter_code
_entity_poly.pdbx_strand_id
1 'polypeptide(L)'
;MLAIALALAASASWGLGDFFGGLTSRRLHVLTVLVVQQVFGLAAAATWVLLSGDGLPGWTATAWAAAAGVGGCLGIGALYRGMAVGAMGIVAPVSAVAAVIPFAVGIG
;
A
#
# COMPACT_ATOMS: atom_id res chain seq x y z
N MET A 1 11.27 3.16 23.27
CA MET A 1 9.79 3.35 23.42
C MET A 1 9.16 3.94 22.17
N LEU A 2 9.66 5.05 21.61
CA LEU A 2 9.12 5.65 20.38
C LEU A 2 9.07 4.66 19.19
N ALA A 3 10.15 3.93 18.91
CA ALA A 3 10.19 2.95 17.81
C ALA A 3 9.13 1.84 17.96
N ILE A 4 8.89 1.37 19.19
CA ILE A 4 7.86 0.36 19.48
C ILE A 4 6.47 0.96 19.23
N ALA A 5 6.21 2.19 19.69
CA ALA A 5 4.95 2.87 19.47
C ALA A 5 4.68 3.09 17.97
N LEU A 6 5.69 3.50 17.19
CA LEU A 6 5.58 3.64 15.73
C LEU A 6 5.34 2.30 15.04
N ALA A 7 6.02 1.23 15.47
CA ALA A 7 5.82 -0.11 14.92
C ALA A 7 4.40 -0.63 15.17
N LEU A 8 3.86 -0.42 16.38
CA LEU A 8 2.48 -0.78 16.73
C LEU A 8 1.48 0.07 15.95
N ALA A 9 1.69 1.37 15.84
CA ALA A 9 0.86 2.26 15.05
C ALA A 9 0.84 1.85 13.58
N ALA A 10 2.01 1.59 12.98
CA ALA A 10 2.13 1.12 11.61
C ALA A 10 1.41 -0.21 11.41
N SER A 11 1.60 -1.17 12.32
CA SER A 11 0.92 -2.48 12.27
C SER A 11 -0.59 -2.34 12.36
N ALA A 12 -1.09 -1.48 13.25
CA ALA A 12 -2.52 -1.19 13.36
C ALA A 12 -3.08 -0.50 12.11
N SER A 13 -2.38 0.50 11.58
CA SER A 13 -2.79 1.22 10.38
C SER A 13 -2.84 0.32 9.14
N TRP A 14 -1.82 -0.52 8.95
CA TRP A 14 -1.79 -1.50 7.86
C TRP A 14 -2.88 -2.55 8.01
N GLY A 15 -2.99 -3.19 9.18
CA GLY A 15 -3.98 -4.24 9.41
C GLY A 15 -5.42 -3.75 9.27
N LEU A 16 -5.73 -2.56 9.81
CA LEU A 16 -7.05 -1.95 9.64
C LEU A 16 -7.29 -1.53 8.19
N GLY A 17 -6.29 -0.96 7.53
CA GLY A 17 -6.37 -0.54 6.12
C GLY A 17 -6.71 -1.70 5.20
N ASP A 18 -5.97 -2.80 5.31
CA ASP A 18 -6.21 -4.01 4.52
C ASP A 18 -7.57 -4.63 4.83
N PHE A 19 -7.96 -4.66 6.11
CA PHE A 19 -9.24 -5.22 6.53
C PHE A 19 -10.42 -4.41 5.95
N PHE A 20 -10.43 -3.10 6.13
CA PHE A 20 -11.48 -2.23 5.62
C PHE A 20 -11.45 -2.13 4.09
N GLY A 21 -10.27 -2.14 3.45
CA GLY A 21 -10.11 -2.20 2.00
C GLY A 21 -10.73 -3.47 1.42
N GLY A 22 -10.44 -4.62 2.01
CA GLY A 22 -11.04 -5.92 1.66
C GLY A 22 -12.56 -5.93 1.85
N LEU A 23 -13.07 -5.44 2.98
CA LEU A 23 -14.52 -5.35 3.21
C LEU A 23 -15.23 -4.41 2.23
N THR A 24 -14.64 -3.25 1.96
CA THR A 24 -15.21 -2.25 1.03
C THR A 24 -15.20 -2.77 -0.40
N SER A 25 -14.18 -3.53 -0.79
CA SER A 25 -14.07 -4.16 -2.11
C SER A 25 -15.14 -5.24 -2.39
N ARG A 26 -15.86 -5.70 -1.35
CA ARG A 26 -17.05 -6.56 -1.50
C ARG A 26 -18.31 -5.77 -1.83
N ARG A 27 -18.35 -4.47 -1.50
CA ARG A 27 -19.51 -3.59 -1.71
C ARG A 27 -19.34 -2.65 -2.90
N LEU A 28 -18.11 -2.26 -3.20
CA LEU A 28 -17.74 -1.37 -4.29
C LEU A 28 -16.78 -2.08 -5.24
N HIS A 29 -16.75 -1.66 -6.51
CA HIS A 29 -15.75 -2.15 -7.45
C HIS A 29 -14.33 -1.87 -6.95
N VAL A 30 -13.45 -2.87 -7.04
CA VAL A 30 -12.04 -2.78 -6.60
C VAL A 30 -11.33 -1.58 -7.22
N LEU A 31 -11.64 -1.24 -8.48
CA LEU A 31 -11.11 -0.06 -9.16
C LEU A 31 -11.47 1.25 -8.45
N THR A 32 -12.69 1.37 -7.91
CA THR A 32 -13.10 2.55 -7.15
C THR A 32 -12.28 2.70 -5.87
N VAL A 33 -12.06 1.60 -5.15
CA VAL A 33 -11.24 1.59 -3.93
C VAL A 33 -9.79 2.00 -4.25
N LEU A 34 -9.22 1.45 -5.33
CA LEU A 34 -7.87 1.76 -5.79
C LEU A 34 -7.70 3.23 -6.19
N VAL A 35 -8.63 3.77 -6.98
CA VAL A 35 -8.56 5.17 -7.42
C VAL A 35 -8.62 6.12 -6.23
N VAL A 36 -9.54 5.87 -5.29
CA VAL A 36 -9.65 6.68 -4.08
C VAL A 36 -8.35 6.60 -3.27
N GLN A 37 -7.79 5.40 -3.06
CA GLN A 37 -6.53 5.21 -2.36
C GLN A 37 -5.37 5.97 -3.04
N GLN A 38 -5.29 5.94 -4.38
CA GLN A 38 -4.25 6.63 -5.13
C GLN A 38 -4.38 8.15 -5.03
N VAL A 39 -5.60 8.68 -5.04
CA VAL A 39 -5.85 10.13 -4.85
C VAL A 39 -5.37 10.59 -3.47
N PHE A 40 -5.70 9.84 -2.41
CA PHE A 40 -5.23 10.17 -1.06
C PHE A 40 -3.70 10.06 -0.94
N GLY A 41 -3.09 9.03 -1.55
CA GLY A 41 -1.64 8.88 -1.58
C GLY A 41 -0.93 10.02 -2.31
N LEU A 42 -1.44 10.43 -3.47
CA LEU A 42 -0.93 11.57 -4.23
C LEU A 42 -1.11 12.89 -3.46
N ALA A 43 -2.27 13.10 -2.84
CA ALA A 43 -2.52 14.29 -2.03
C ALA A 43 -1.57 14.37 -0.83
N ALA A 44 -1.32 13.25 -0.14
CA ALA A 44 -0.36 13.18 0.96
C ALA A 44 1.06 13.48 0.49
N ALA A 45 1.50 12.88 -0.63
CA ALA A 45 2.81 13.14 -1.21
C ALA A 45 2.98 14.61 -1.64
N ALA A 46 1.97 15.19 -2.30
CA ALA A 46 1.98 16.60 -2.71
C ALA A 46 2.02 17.53 -1.49
N THR A 47 1.24 17.23 -0.44
CA THR A 47 1.26 17.98 0.81
C THR A 47 2.64 17.93 1.46
N TRP A 48 3.28 16.76 1.48
CA TRP A 48 4.63 16.62 2.00
C TRP A 48 5.64 17.48 1.22
N VAL A 49 5.60 17.45 -0.11
CA VAL A 49 6.49 18.27 -0.96
C VAL A 49 6.28 19.76 -0.68
N LEU A 50 5.04 20.20 -0.53
CA LEU A 50 4.73 21.60 -0.21
C LEU A 50 5.24 22.04 1.17
N LEU A 51 5.23 21.14 2.16
CA LEU A 51 5.61 21.44 3.54
C LEU A 51 7.10 21.23 3.84
N SER A 52 7.77 20.33 3.13
CA SER A 52 9.19 20.00 3.34
C SER A 52 10.13 21.10 2.82
N GLY A 53 9.68 21.90 1.85
CA GLY A 53 10.53 22.85 1.15
C GLY A 53 11.55 22.19 0.22
N ASP A 54 11.47 20.87 0.07
CA ASP A 54 12.29 20.11 -0.87
C ASP A 54 11.85 20.41 -2.31
N GLY A 55 12.83 20.50 -3.22
CA GLY A 55 12.56 20.63 -4.65
C GLY A 55 11.91 19.36 -5.23
N LEU A 56 11.35 19.48 -6.45
CA LEU A 56 10.80 18.32 -7.14
C LEU A 56 11.86 17.23 -7.34
N PRO A 57 11.50 15.94 -7.14
CA PRO A 57 12.43 14.85 -7.39
C PRO A 57 12.87 14.83 -8.85
N GLY A 58 14.14 14.46 -9.08
CA GLY A 58 14.68 14.32 -10.43
C GLY A 58 13.90 13.31 -11.29
N TRP A 59 14.03 13.42 -12.62
CA TRP A 59 13.29 12.59 -13.57
C TRP A 59 13.45 11.08 -13.33
N THR A 60 14.66 10.63 -13.00
CA THR A 60 14.95 9.21 -12.72
C THR A 60 14.23 8.70 -11.48
N ALA A 61 14.24 9.46 -10.38
CA ALA A 61 13.52 9.11 -9.15
C ALA A 61 12.01 9.07 -9.39
N THR A 62 11.49 10.04 -10.15
CA THR A 62 10.08 10.10 -10.53
C THR A 62 9.66 8.91 -11.40
N ALA A 63 10.49 8.48 -12.35
CA ALA A 63 10.22 7.30 -13.18
C ALA A 63 10.17 6.02 -12.34
N TRP A 64 11.10 5.84 -11.39
CA TRP A 64 11.07 4.71 -10.46
C TRP A 64 9.86 4.76 -9.53
N ALA A 65 9.50 5.94 -9.02
CA ALA A 65 8.31 6.11 -8.20
C ALA A 65 7.02 5.77 -8.97
N ALA A 66 6.93 6.16 -10.24
CA ALA A 66 5.81 5.81 -11.11
C ALA A 66 5.74 4.30 -11.35
N ALA A 67 6.86 3.65 -11.67
CA ALA A 67 6.93 2.19 -11.84
C ALA A 67 6.54 1.44 -10.55
N ALA A 68 7.05 1.90 -9.40
CA ALA A 68 6.70 1.35 -8.09
C ALA A 68 5.21 1.54 -7.78
N GLY A 69 4.64 2.70 -8.11
CA GLY A 69 3.22 3.00 -7.95
C GLY A 69 2.33 2.05 -8.76
N VAL A 70 2.68 1.79 -10.02
CA VAL A 70 1.96 0.82 -10.86
C VAL A 70 2.02 -0.58 -10.24
N GLY A 71 3.20 -1.02 -9.80
CA GLY A 71 3.36 -2.31 -9.12
C GLY A 71 2.51 -2.41 -7.84
N GLY A 72 2.52 -1.37 -7.02
CA GLY A 72 1.71 -1.28 -5.80
C GLY A 72 0.20 -1.34 -6.06
N CYS A 73 -0.29 -0.59 -7.07
CA CYS A 73 -1.69 -0.61 -7.48
C CYS A 73 -2.14 -2.00 -7.95
N LEU A 74 -1.31 -2.68 -8.75
CA LEU A 74 -1.59 -4.03 -9.22
C LEU A 74 -1.61 -5.03 -8.05
N GLY A 75 -0.64 -4.93 -7.13
CA GLY A 75 -0.54 -5.78 -5.94
C GLY A 75 -1.75 -5.64 -5.00
N ILE A 76 -2.07 -4.41 -4.58
CA ILE A 76 -3.25 -4.11 -3.74
C ILE A 76 -4.54 -4.53 -4.46
N GLY A 77 -4.63 -4.27 -5.76
CA GLY A 77 -5.80 -4.64 -6.56
C GLY A 77 -6.05 -6.15 -6.60
N ALA A 78 -4.98 -6.93 -6.79
CA ALA A 78 -5.04 -8.39 -6.72
C ALA A 78 -5.41 -8.88 -5.32
N LEU A 79 -4.82 -8.30 -4.28
CA LEU A 79 -5.13 -8.62 -2.88
C LEU A 79 -6.60 -8.38 -2.54
N TYR A 80 -7.11 -7.17 -2.84
CA TYR A 80 -8.50 -6.80 -2.57
C TYR A 80 -9.48 -7.65 -3.38
N ARG A 81 -9.20 -7.92 -4.66
CA ARG A 81 -10.01 -8.88 -5.44
C ARG A 81 -10.02 -10.26 -4.82
N GLY A 82 -8.86 -10.75 -4.38
CA GLY A 82 -8.76 -12.04 -3.70
C GLY A 82 -9.64 -12.10 -2.46
N MET A 83 -9.60 -11.07 -1.62
CA MET A 83 -10.43 -10.99 -0.41
C MET A 83 -11.93 -10.83 -0.70
N ALA A 84 -12.27 -10.20 -1.84
CA ALA A 84 -13.65 -10.03 -2.27
C ALA A 84 -14.28 -11.36 -2.73
N VAL A 85 -13.53 -12.18 -3.48
CA VAL A 85 -14.03 -13.43 -4.08
C VAL A 85 -13.80 -14.65 -3.17
N GLY A 86 -12.73 -14.65 -2.37
CA GLY A 86 -12.33 -15.77 -1.53
C GLY A 86 -12.50 -15.54 -0.03
N ALA A 87 -12.08 -16.54 0.75
CA ALA A 87 -12.02 -16.43 2.20
C ALA A 87 -10.87 -15.50 2.60
N MET A 88 -11.21 -14.37 3.25
CA MET A 88 -10.24 -13.39 3.71
C MET A 88 -9.14 -14.01 4.60
N GLY A 89 -9.51 -14.97 5.45
CA GLY A 89 -8.59 -15.71 6.32
C GLY A 89 -7.61 -16.63 5.60
N ILE A 90 -7.73 -16.83 4.28
CA ILE A 90 -6.75 -17.56 3.45
C ILE A 90 -5.92 -16.57 2.64
N VAL A 91 -6.59 -15.60 2.01
CA VAL A 91 -5.93 -14.64 1.12
C VAL A 91 -4.92 -13.77 1.86
N ALA A 92 -5.26 -13.30 3.07
CA ALA A 92 -4.35 -12.47 3.86
C ALA A 92 -3.04 -13.22 4.25
N PRO A 93 -3.07 -14.42 4.86
CA PRO A 93 -1.84 -15.18 5.14
C PRO A 93 -1.01 -15.51 3.90
N VAL A 94 -1.66 -15.90 2.78
CA VAL A 94 -0.96 -16.20 1.53
C VAL A 94 -0.25 -14.94 1.00
N SER A 95 -0.90 -13.78 1.05
CA SER A 95 -0.28 -12.53 0.62
C SER A 95 0.90 -12.10 1.49
N ALA A 96 0.87 -12.42 2.79
CA ALA A 96 1.96 -12.10 3.72
C ALA A 96 3.28 -12.80 3.35
N VAL A 97 3.23 -13.93 2.62
CA VAL A 97 4.42 -14.63 2.12
C VAL A 97 5.24 -13.75 1.17
N ALA A 98 4.63 -12.77 0.51
CA ALA A 98 5.33 -11.83 -0.37
C ALA A 98 6.44 -11.04 0.35
N ALA A 99 6.39 -10.92 1.69
CA ALA A 99 7.45 -10.32 2.49
C ALA A 99 8.81 -11.04 2.37
N VAL A 100 8.83 -12.30 1.89
CA VAL A 100 10.07 -13.01 1.54
C VAL A 100 10.88 -12.27 0.49
N ILE A 101 10.24 -11.58 -0.47
CA ILE A 101 10.94 -10.88 -1.55
C ILE A 101 11.83 -9.75 -0.99
N PRO A 102 11.31 -8.73 -0.29
CA PRO A 102 12.16 -7.69 0.28
C PRO A 102 13.13 -8.23 1.33
N PHE A 103 12.76 -9.28 2.07
CA PHE A 103 13.67 -9.94 3.00
C PHE A 103 14.87 -10.54 2.27
N ALA A 104 14.66 -11.30 1.20
CA ALA A 104 15.71 -11.92 0.40
C ALA A 104 16.61 -10.88 -0.30
N VAL A 105 16.02 -9.77 -0.76
CA VAL A 105 16.79 -8.65 -1.34
C VAL A 105 17.62 -7.94 -0.26
N GLY A 106 17.10 -7.78 0.96
CA GLY A 106 17.78 -7.03 2.03
C GLY A 106 18.91 -7.80 2.73
N ILE A 107 18.95 -9.13 2.61
CA ILE A 107 20.05 -9.97 3.11
C ILE A 107 21.18 -10.16 2.07
N GLY A 108 20.94 -9.76 0.83
CA GLY A 108 21.90 -9.87 -0.29
C GLY A 108 22.79 -8.65 -0.47
#